data_AF-A0A3D2RWT2-F1
#
_entry.id   AF-A0A3D2RWT2-F1
#
_cell.length_a   1.000
_cell.length_b   1.000
_cell.length_c   1.000
_cell.angle_alpha   90.00
_cell.angle_beta   90.00
_cell.angle_gamma   90.00
#
_symmetry.space_group_name_H-M   'P 1'
#
loop_
_entity.id
_entity.type
_entity.pdbx_description
1 polymer ?
#
loop_
_entity_poly.entity_id
_entity_poly.type
_entity_poly.pdbx_seq_one_letter_code
_entity_poly.pdbx_strand_id
1 'polypeptide(L)'
;MAHRRQARPHRPDTISAERNPVVVFKQFFMEPAGGVKKQRRRLNRKEIMLDLVLGDAKSLAKKLGQEDRGRLDQYLGAVREVEKRTKRAEAWLETPRPKIDSGIAGKLNRNVPLERLGEYLRTMYDIIVLAFQTDMTRVVTFRS
;
A
#
# COMPACT_ATOMS: atom_id res chain seq x y z
N MET A 1 -25.35 -9.87 36.90
CA MET A 1 -25.05 -8.64 36.14
C MET A 1 -24.05 -8.97 35.05
N ALA A 2 -24.47 -9.00 33.78
CA ALA A 2 -23.62 -9.45 32.66
C ALA A 2 -22.85 -8.27 32.05
N HIS A 3 -21.52 -8.35 32.05
CA HIS A 3 -20.64 -7.39 31.39
C HIS A 3 -20.70 -7.53 29.87
N ARG A 4 -21.42 -6.60 29.22
CA ARG A 4 -21.44 -6.42 27.76
C ARG A 4 -20.06 -5.95 27.30
N ARG A 5 -19.25 -6.86 26.73
CA ARG A 5 -17.99 -6.50 26.06
C ARG A 5 -18.29 -5.64 24.84
N GLN A 6 -18.11 -4.32 24.97
CA GLN A 6 -18.20 -3.40 23.84
C GLN A 6 -17.09 -3.73 22.82
N ALA A 7 -17.48 -3.97 21.57
CA ALA A 7 -16.56 -4.13 20.46
C ALA A 7 -15.85 -2.78 20.20
N ARG A 8 -14.52 -2.77 20.27
CA ARG A 8 -13.73 -1.57 19.95
C ARG A 8 -13.79 -1.30 18.45
N PRO A 9 -14.05 -0.06 18.01
CA PRO A 9 -14.01 0.27 16.59
C PRO A 9 -12.60 0.03 16.03
N HIS A 10 -12.53 -0.65 14.88
CA HIS A 10 -11.28 -0.89 14.17
C HIS A 10 -10.72 0.45 13.69
N ARG A 11 -9.67 0.95 14.33
CA ARG A 11 -8.92 2.11 13.82
C ARG A 11 -8.24 1.67 12.53
N PRO A 12 -8.34 2.43 11.43
CA PRO A 12 -7.57 2.10 10.23
C PRO A 12 -6.10 2.11 10.62
N ASP A 13 -5.40 1.00 10.36
CA ASP A 13 -3.95 0.92 10.54
C ASP A 13 -3.33 2.11 9.79
N THR A 14 -2.71 3.02 10.52
CA THR A 14 -2.01 4.16 9.93
C THR A 14 -0.93 3.61 9.01
N ILE A 15 -1.00 3.94 7.74
CA ILE A 15 0.06 3.57 6.79
C ILE A 15 1.31 4.32 7.24
N SER A 16 2.32 3.59 7.70
CA SER A 16 3.59 4.21 8.08
C SER A 16 4.22 4.82 6.83
N ALA A 17 4.66 6.08 6.93
CA ALA A 17 5.38 6.73 5.85
C ALA A 17 6.70 5.98 5.60
N GLU A 18 7.01 5.71 4.34
CA GLU A 18 8.31 5.16 3.96
C GLU A 18 9.38 6.24 4.20
N ARG A 19 10.41 5.88 4.96
CA ARG A 19 11.47 6.80 5.40
C ARG A 19 12.74 6.65 4.60
N ASN A 20 12.93 5.53 3.89
CA ASN A 20 14.14 5.29 3.14
C ASN A 20 14.03 5.87 1.71
N PRO A 21 14.87 6.87 1.32
CA PRO A 21 14.82 7.48 -0.01
C PRO A 21 15.02 6.48 -1.15
N VAL A 22 15.85 5.45 -0.95
CA VAL A 22 16.10 4.39 -1.95
C VAL A 22 14.82 3.60 -2.21
N VAL A 23 14.06 3.30 -1.17
CA VAL A 23 12.82 2.54 -1.30
C VAL A 23 11.78 3.37 -2.03
N VAL A 24 11.62 4.64 -1.67
CA VAL A 24 10.71 5.57 -2.34
C VAL A 24 11.07 5.75 -3.82
N PHE A 25 12.34 6.00 -4.12
CA PHE A 25 12.84 6.15 -5.49
C PHE A 25 12.53 4.91 -6.33
N LYS A 26 12.89 3.71 -5.82
CA LYS A 26 12.65 2.46 -6.54
C LYS A 26 11.16 2.19 -6.76
N GLN A 27 10.32 2.51 -5.78
CA GLN A 27 8.87 2.30 -5.88
C GLN A 27 8.23 3.14 -7.00
N PHE A 28 8.67 4.39 -7.17
CA PHE A 28 8.14 5.27 -8.19
C PHE A 28 8.75 5.03 -9.57
N PHE A 29 10.06 4.80 -9.64
CA PHE A 29 10.80 4.98 -10.88
C PHE A 29 11.43 3.71 -11.44
N MET A 30 11.51 2.64 -10.64
CA MET A 30 12.10 1.39 -11.09
C MET A 30 11.04 0.31 -11.28
N GLU A 31 11.39 -0.69 -12.09
CA GLU A 31 10.62 -1.91 -12.14
C GLU A 31 10.71 -2.69 -10.82
N PRO A 32 9.65 -3.42 -10.44
CA PRO A 32 9.68 -4.26 -9.25
C PRO A 32 10.82 -5.28 -9.31
N ALA A 33 11.47 -5.52 -8.19
CA ALA A 33 12.48 -6.58 -8.10
C ALA A 33 11.89 -7.94 -8.49
N GLY A 34 12.51 -8.62 -9.46
CA GLY A 34 12.00 -9.88 -10.03
C GLY A 34 10.93 -9.71 -11.12
N GLY A 35 10.69 -8.47 -11.57
CA GLY A 35 9.87 -8.14 -12.73
C GLY A 35 8.37 -8.07 -12.44
N VAL A 36 7.66 -7.37 -13.33
CA VAL A 36 6.21 -7.15 -13.25
C VAL A 36 5.43 -8.48 -13.22
N LYS A 37 5.87 -9.48 -14.01
CA LYS A 37 5.20 -10.80 -14.07
C LYS A 37 5.15 -11.52 -12.72
N LYS A 38 6.26 -11.52 -11.97
CA LYS A 38 6.34 -12.17 -10.66
C LYS A 38 5.41 -11.48 -9.65
N GLN A 39 5.42 -10.15 -9.66
CA GLN A 39 4.56 -9.38 -8.77
C GLN A 39 3.08 -9.55 -9.11
N ARG A 40 2.72 -9.57 -10.40
CA ARG A 40 1.36 -9.83 -10.87
C ARG A 40 0.85 -11.19 -10.42
N ARG A 41 1.66 -12.26 -10.55
CA ARG A 41 1.30 -13.59 -10.02
C ARG A 41 1.05 -13.57 -8.51
N ARG A 42 1.79 -12.75 -7.76
CA ARG A 42 1.59 -12.60 -6.31
C ARG A 42 0.26 -11.90 -5.99
N LEU A 43 -0.11 -10.87 -6.75
CA LEU A 43 -1.38 -10.16 -6.56
C LEU A 43 -2.59 -11.02 -6.94
N ASN A 44 -2.54 -11.72 -8.08
CA ASN A 44 -3.61 -12.62 -8.50
C ASN A 44 -3.87 -13.73 -7.46
N ARG A 45 -2.82 -14.35 -6.90
CA ARG A 45 -2.99 -15.32 -5.80
C ARG A 45 -3.68 -14.70 -4.58
N LYS A 46 -3.41 -13.44 -4.28
CA LYS A 46 -4.05 -12.73 -3.18
C LYS A 46 -5.52 -12.43 -3.48
N GLU A 47 -5.86 -12.08 -4.72
CA GLU A 47 -7.24 -11.88 -5.17
C GLU A 47 -8.05 -13.18 -5.02
N ILE A 48 -7.55 -14.30 -5.55
CA ILE A 48 -8.20 -15.62 -5.43
C ILE A 48 -8.46 -16.00 -3.95
N MET A 49 -7.51 -15.72 -3.07
CA MET A 49 -7.66 -15.98 -1.63
C MET A 49 -8.74 -15.09 -0.99
N LEU A 50 -8.83 -13.82 -1.41
CA LEU A 50 -9.87 -12.90 -0.93
C LEU A 50 -11.26 -13.34 -1.41
N ASP A 51 -11.38 -13.79 -2.65
CA ASP A 51 -12.64 -14.30 -3.21
C ASP A 51 -13.15 -15.54 -2.47
N LEU A 52 -12.24 -16.48 -2.14
CA LEU A 52 -12.57 -17.66 -1.34
C LEU A 52 -13.11 -17.26 0.04
N VAL A 53 -12.37 -16.39 0.74
CA VAL A 53 -12.76 -15.87 2.06
C VAL A 53 -14.12 -15.16 2.02
N LEU A 54 -14.39 -14.38 0.97
CA LEU A 54 -15.67 -13.70 0.78
C LEU A 54 -16.80 -14.70 0.53
N GLY A 55 -16.55 -15.78 -0.22
CA GLY A 55 -17.52 -16.86 -0.44
C GLY A 55 -17.91 -17.57 0.87
N ASP A 56 -16.91 -17.91 1.68
CA ASP A 56 -17.11 -18.55 2.98
C ASP A 56 -17.87 -17.63 3.95
N ALA A 57 -17.47 -16.36 4.02
CA ALA A 57 -18.11 -15.37 4.87
C ALA A 57 -19.59 -15.14 4.50
N LYS A 58 -19.93 -15.08 3.20
CA LYS A 58 -21.33 -14.99 2.73
C LYS A 58 -22.16 -16.20 3.13
N SER A 59 -21.56 -17.40 3.06
CA SER A 59 -22.23 -18.64 3.44
C SER A 59 -22.48 -18.70 4.96
N LEU A 60 -21.53 -18.21 5.75
CA LEU A 60 -21.64 -18.09 7.20
C LEU A 60 -22.70 -17.05 7.61
N ALA A 61 -22.76 -15.91 6.92
CA ALA A 61 -23.74 -14.85 7.19
C ALA A 61 -25.18 -15.36 7.21
N LYS A 62 -25.51 -16.31 6.33
CA LYS A 62 -26.85 -16.92 6.23
C LYS A 62 -27.22 -17.77 7.45
N LYS A 63 -26.23 -18.26 8.21
CA LYS A 63 -26.40 -19.16 9.35
C LYS A 63 -26.34 -18.44 10.71
N LEU A 64 -25.95 -17.15 10.74
CA LEU A 64 -25.74 -16.40 11.98
C LEU A 64 -27.01 -15.64 12.46
N GLY A 65 -27.18 -15.62 13.78
CA GLY A 65 -28.17 -14.78 14.48
C GLY A 65 -27.77 -13.30 14.50
N GLN A 66 -28.68 -12.41 14.94
CA GLN A 66 -28.47 -10.96 14.88
C GLN A 66 -27.20 -10.47 15.61
N GLU A 67 -26.83 -11.10 16.73
CA GLU A 67 -25.70 -10.65 17.56
C GLU A 67 -24.33 -10.83 16.87
N ASP A 68 -24.15 -11.92 16.11
CA ASP A 68 -22.88 -12.22 15.44
C ASP A 68 -22.74 -11.57 14.06
N ARG A 69 -23.84 -11.11 13.45
CA ARG A 69 -23.82 -10.41 12.16
C ARG A 69 -22.96 -9.14 12.19
N GLY A 70 -23.05 -8.36 13.28
CA GLY A 70 -22.26 -7.13 13.39
C GLY A 70 -20.74 -7.36 13.38
N ARG A 71 -20.26 -8.48 13.94
CA ARG A 71 -18.83 -8.84 13.89
C ARG A 71 -18.41 -9.30 12.50
N LEU A 72 -19.27 -10.07 11.84
CA LEU A 72 -19.03 -10.51 10.47
C LEU A 72 -18.97 -9.32 9.51
N ASP A 73 -19.84 -8.32 9.67
CA ASP A 73 -19.84 -7.11 8.85
C ASP A 73 -18.52 -6.31 9.02
N GLN A 74 -18.01 -6.20 10.24
CA GLN A 74 -16.71 -5.56 10.49
C GLN A 74 -15.56 -6.32 9.79
N TYR A 75 -15.56 -7.65 9.87
CA TYR A 75 -14.59 -8.48 9.17
C TYR A 75 -14.66 -8.32 7.65
N LEU A 76 -15.86 -8.38 7.07
CA LEU A 76 -16.10 -8.17 5.64
C LEU A 76 -15.64 -6.77 5.19
N GLY A 77 -15.85 -5.76 6.04
CA GLY A 77 -15.30 -4.41 5.83
C GLY A 77 -13.77 -4.39 5.72
N ALA A 78 -13.07 -5.07 6.64
CA ALA A 78 -11.61 -5.18 6.59
C ALA A 78 -11.12 -5.92 5.34
N VAL A 79 -11.78 -7.02 4.96
CA VAL A 79 -11.48 -7.75 3.72
C VAL A 79 -11.62 -6.86 2.49
N ARG A 80 -12.68 -6.05 2.42
CA ARG A 80 -12.90 -5.10 1.32
C ARG A 80 -11.82 -4.04 1.21
N GLU A 81 -11.27 -3.57 2.34
CA GLU A 81 -10.13 -2.65 2.31
C GLU A 81 -8.86 -3.32 1.77
N VAL A 82 -8.64 -4.60 2.07
CA VAL A 82 -7.53 -5.37 1.49
C VAL A 82 -7.72 -5.57 -0.01
N GLU A 83 -8.93 -5.87 -0.48
CA GLU A 83 -9.28 -5.99 -1.90
C GLU A 83 -8.98 -4.67 -2.65
N LYS A 84 -9.46 -3.53 -2.15
CA LYS A 84 -9.17 -2.20 -2.72
C LYS A 84 -7.67 -1.91 -2.80
N ARG A 85 -6.89 -2.33 -1.79
CA ARG A 85 -5.43 -2.18 -1.80
C ARG A 85 -4.79 -3.09 -2.86
N THR A 86 -5.26 -4.32 -3.03
CA THR A 86 -4.79 -5.25 -4.06
C THR A 86 -5.05 -4.68 -5.46
N LYS A 87 -6.28 -4.24 -5.75
CA LYS A 87 -6.64 -3.63 -7.05
C LYS A 87 -5.80 -2.40 -7.40
N ARG A 88 -5.57 -1.52 -6.42
CA ARG A 88 -4.66 -0.37 -6.60
C ARG A 88 -3.22 -0.80 -6.91
N ALA A 89 -2.73 -1.85 -6.26
CA ALA A 89 -1.39 -2.37 -6.52
C ALA A 89 -1.27 -3.00 -7.92
N GLU A 90 -2.35 -3.59 -8.46
CA GLU A 90 -2.38 -4.11 -9.82
C GLU A 90 -2.34 -3.00 -10.87
N ALA A 91 -3.18 -1.97 -10.69
CA ALA A 91 -3.15 -0.79 -11.55
C ALA A 91 -1.76 -0.11 -11.54
N TRP A 92 -1.11 -0.07 -10.36
CA TRP A 92 0.25 0.46 -10.22
C TRP A 92 1.31 -0.32 -11.01
N LEU A 93 1.11 -1.62 -11.19
CA LEU A 93 2.00 -2.45 -12.01
C LEU A 93 1.86 -2.18 -13.51
N GLU A 94 0.71 -1.64 -13.94
CA GLU A 94 0.45 -1.28 -15.34
C GLU A 94 0.92 0.13 -15.68
N THR A 95 1.19 0.94 -14.66
CA THR A 95 1.71 2.30 -14.84
C THR A 95 3.14 2.23 -15.42
N PRO A 96 3.38 2.73 -16.64
CA PRO A 96 4.71 2.74 -17.23
C PRO A 96 5.69 3.52 -16.37
N ARG A 97 6.92 3.02 -16.23
CA ARG A 97 7.97 3.75 -15.51
C ARG A 97 8.58 4.81 -16.44
N PRO A 98 8.79 6.05 -15.96
CA PRO A 98 9.37 7.09 -16.78
C PRO A 98 10.84 6.79 -17.08
N LYS A 99 11.33 7.26 -18.22
CA LYS A 99 12.77 7.24 -18.52
C LYS A 99 13.42 8.41 -17.77
N ILE A 100 14.36 8.10 -16.88
CA ILE A 100 15.10 9.08 -16.09
C ILE A 100 16.56 9.03 -16.49
N ASP A 101 17.17 10.21 -16.59
CA ASP A 101 18.60 10.34 -16.82
C ASP A 101 19.41 9.58 -15.76
N SER A 102 20.46 8.86 -16.19
CA SER A 102 21.25 8.01 -15.30
C SER A 102 22.01 8.81 -14.23
N GLY A 103 22.41 10.04 -14.53
CA GLY A 103 23.04 10.95 -13.59
C GLY A 103 22.06 11.42 -12.51
N ILE A 104 20.81 11.73 -12.89
CA ILE A 104 19.74 12.05 -11.94
C ILE A 104 19.42 10.82 -11.07
N ALA A 105 19.23 9.65 -11.69
CA ALA A 105 18.93 8.42 -10.97
C ALA A 105 20.04 8.05 -9.97
N GLY A 106 21.32 8.21 -10.33
CA GLY A 106 22.45 7.95 -9.43
C GLY A 106 22.49 8.90 -8.23
N LYS A 107 22.08 10.17 -8.39
CA LYS A 107 22.02 11.14 -7.30
C LYS A 107 20.89 10.86 -6.32
N LEU A 108 19.75 10.35 -6.79
CA LEU A 108 18.54 10.16 -5.98
C LEU A 108 18.41 8.73 -5.43
N ASN A 109 18.90 7.72 -6.13
CA ASN A 109 18.92 6.32 -5.69
C ASN A 109 20.09 6.04 -4.75
N ARG A 110 20.15 6.75 -3.62
CA ARG A 110 21.22 6.60 -2.62
C ARG A 110 20.65 6.53 -1.21
N ASN A 111 21.30 5.73 -0.37
CA ASN A 111 20.90 5.59 1.03
C ASN A 111 21.42 6.77 1.84
N VAL A 112 20.53 7.71 2.18
CA VAL A 112 20.85 8.84 3.05
C VAL A 112 20.18 8.61 4.40
N PRO A 113 20.95 8.48 5.47
CA PRO A 113 20.41 8.21 6.80
C PRO A 113 19.86 9.51 7.42
N LEU A 114 18.87 9.39 8.31
CA LEU A 114 18.12 10.54 8.88
C LEU A 114 19.00 11.49 9.70
N GLU A 115 20.10 10.97 10.24
CA GLU A 115 21.12 11.70 11.00
C GLU A 115 21.76 12.81 10.15
N ARG A 116 21.77 12.66 8.82
CA ARG A 116 22.20 13.69 7.86
C ARG A 116 21.00 14.47 7.34
N LEU A 117 20.26 15.10 8.26
CA LEU A 117 18.93 15.68 8.01
C LEU A 117 18.88 16.57 6.76
N GLY A 118 19.86 17.46 6.55
CA GLY A 118 19.86 18.36 5.38
C GLY A 118 19.93 17.62 4.05
N GLU A 119 20.77 16.58 3.96
CA GLU A 119 20.89 15.76 2.75
C GLU A 119 19.70 14.81 2.58
N TYR A 120 19.17 14.30 3.68
CA TYR A 120 17.98 13.47 3.69
C TYR A 120 16.78 14.23 3.13
N LEU A 121 16.49 15.41 3.69
CA LEU A 121 15.39 16.27 3.26
C LEU A 121 15.55 16.67 1.80
N ARG A 122 16.75 17.11 1.39
CA ARG A 122 17.02 17.46 -0.01
C ARG A 122 16.74 16.29 -0.95
N THR A 123 17.25 15.10 -0.62
CA THR A 123 17.04 13.90 -1.45
C THR A 123 15.55 13.52 -1.53
N MET A 124 14.81 13.59 -0.42
CA MET A 124 13.37 13.33 -0.42
C MET A 124 12.59 14.36 -1.23
N TYR A 125 12.92 15.65 -1.12
CA TYR A 125 12.27 16.69 -1.93
C TYR A 125 12.58 16.54 -3.43
N ASP A 126 13.82 16.22 -3.80
CA ASP A 126 14.17 15.99 -5.20
C ASP A 126 13.38 14.79 -5.78
N ILE A 127 13.19 13.73 -4.99
CA ILE A 127 12.34 12.59 -5.36
C ILE A 127 10.88 13.03 -5.54
N ILE A 128 10.35 13.86 -4.65
CA ILE A 128 8.98 14.37 -4.71
C ILE A 128 8.78 15.24 -5.97
N VAL A 129 9.72 16.14 -6.25
CA VAL A 129 9.70 16.99 -7.45
C VAL A 129 9.72 16.12 -8.71
N LEU A 130 10.62 15.13 -8.77
CA LEU A 130 10.69 14.21 -9.90
C LEU A 130 9.39 13.40 -10.07
N ALA A 131 8.77 12.98 -8.97
CA ALA A 131 7.50 12.24 -9.00
C ALA A 131 6.35 13.08 -9.59
N PHE A 132 6.32 14.39 -9.31
CA PHE A 132 5.37 15.29 -9.96
C PHE A 132 5.71 15.57 -11.43
N GLN A 133 6.98 15.81 -11.75
CA GLN A 133 7.43 16.06 -13.13
C GLN A 133 7.15 14.90 -14.08
N THR A 134 7.23 13.67 -13.55
CA THR A 134 6.98 12.44 -14.31
C THR A 134 5.55 11.90 -14.15
N ASP A 135 4.68 12.66 -13.50
CA ASP A 135 3.28 12.31 -13.24
C ASP A 135 3.08 10.96 -12.53
N MET A 136 4.02 10.57 -11.67
CA MET A 136 3.93 9.33 -10.90
C MET A 136 2.96 9.41 -9.71
N THR A 137 2.71 10.62 -9.20
CA THR A 137 1.70 10.87 -8.17
C THR A 137 1.19 12.30 -8.23
N ARG A 138 -0.06 12.50 -7.82
CA ARG A 138 -0.70 13.82 -7.70
C ARG A 138 -0.66 14.38 -6.28
N VAL A 139 -0.41 13.54 -5.28
CA VAL A 139 -0.43 13.92 -3.86
C VAL A 139 0.75 13.28 -3.14
N VAL A 140 1.37 14.07 -2.27
CA VAL A 140 2.42 13.60 -1.35
C VAL A 140 2.13 14.15 0.03
N THR A 141 2.19 13.26 1.03
CA THR A 141 2.25 13.63 2.44
C THR A 141 3.64 13.32 2.95
N PHE A 142 4.38 14.34 3.34
CA PHE A 142 5.72 14.19 3.90
C PHE A 142 5.69 14.63 5.37
N ARG A 143 6.17 13.78 6.28
CA ARG A 143 6.25 14.08 7.71
C ARG A 143 7.71 14.00 8.14
N SER A 144 8.25 15.14 8.54
CA SER A 144 9.53 15.26 9.27
C SER A 144 9.37 14.77 10.70
#